data_AF-A0A4R0HJS6-F1
#
_entry.id   AF-A0A4R0HJS6-F1
#
_cell.length_a   1.000
_cell.length_b   1.000
_cell.length_c   1.000
_cell.angle_alpha   90.00
_cell.angle_beta   90.00
_cell.angle_gamma   90.00
#
_symmetry.space_group_name_H-M   'P 1'
#
loop_
_entity.id
_entity.type
_entity.pdbx_description
1 polymer ?
#
loop_
_entity_poly.entity_id
_entity_poly.type
_entity_poly.pdbx_seq_one_letter_code
_entity_poly.pdbx_strand_id
1 'polypeptide(L)'
;MRKVIAALAALAIAGATLVAVSAGAEAATTWQAHDKNCKTLKTSEGVEIGSVCAEVQKRVTDTGSITGYRGRASVAPVAGQSITPDHYVWNSQITEYCSGGVCAPKTTAWTSSWSPVLTSESPYVTWGDYGDVGASWSQWFKQAGRCVTYVAGEVCVNRYERAYRTYHEERGQLIVKPASGQWIEPRWVRVGHVINGESTSQTTNLCDPSCTRTSTNLSRSVVRSFDSGYDEGFASASWALPSGAVKSMRVAYP
;
A
#
# COMPACT_ATOMS: atom_id res chain seq x y z
N MET A 1 -72.15 -25.72 -10.59
CA MET A 1 -71.76 -24.32 -10.87
C MET A 1 -70.26 -24.15 -10.59
N ARG A 2 -69.56 -23.27 -11.31
CA ARG A 2 -68.23 -22.65 -11.01
C ARG A 2 -67.77 -22.83 -9.55
N LYS A 3 -66.59 -23.39 -9.19
CA LYS A 3 -65.18 -22.88 -9.30
C LYS A 3 -64.25 -23.96 -8.63
N VAL A 4 -62.92 -24.08 -8.78
CA VAL A 4 -61.90 -23.57 -9.75
C VAL A 4 -60.53 -24.30 -9.50
N ILE A 5 -59.66 -24.42 -10.52
CA ILE A 5 -58.14 -24.52 -10.54
C ILE A 5 -57.44 -25.27 -9.37
N ALA A 6 -56.82 -26.45 -9.53
CA ALA A 6 -55.56 -26.79 -10.25
C ALA A 6 -54.28 -26.19 -9.59
N ALA A 7 -53.10 -26.83 -9.48
CA ALA A 7 -52.63 -28.21 -9.76
C ALA A 7 -51.28 -28.47 -9.02
N LEU A 8 -50.70 -29.66 -9.29
CA LEU A 8 -49.29 -30.10 -9.16
C LEU A 8 -48.90 -30.74 -7.80
N ALA A 9 -48.41 -31.99 -7.67
CA ALA A 9 -47.61 -32.89 -8.52
C ALA A 9 -46.18 -32.37 -8.81
N ALA A 10 -45.07 -33.08 -8.54
CA ALA A 10 -44.88 -34.40 -7.94
C ALA A 10 -43.42 -34.62 -7.47
N LEU A 11 -43.20 -35.78 -6.81
CA LEU A 11 -41.95 -36.55 -6.65
C LEU A 11 -40.70 -35.93 -5.97
N ALA A 12 -40.41 -36.51 -4.81
CA ALA A 12 -39.11 -36.99 -4.32
C ALA A 12 -37.84 -36.70 -5.12
N ILE A 13 -36.87 -36.07 -4.44
CA ILE A 13 -35.44 -36.11 -4.80
C ILE A 13 -34.73 -36.97 -3.76
N ALA A 14 -34.19 -38.11 -4.20
CA ALA A 14 -33.30 -38.94 -3.38
C ALA A 14 -31.96 -38.22 -3.15
N GLY A 15 -31.32 -38.47 -2.01
CA GLY A 15 -30.15 -37.72 -1.57
C GLY A 15 -28.97 -37.77 -2.54
N ALA A 16 -28.67 -36.65 -3.16
CA ALA A 16 -27.32 -36.32 -3.62
C ALA A 16 -26.71 -35.39 -2.57
N THR A 17 -25.80 -35.91 -1.74
CA THR A 17 -24.92 -35.07 -0.93
C THR A 17 -24.10 -34.20 -1.87
N LEU A 18 -24.45 -32.92 -1.95
CA LEU A 18 -23.54 -31.91 -2.48
C LEU A 18 -22.27 -31.96 -1.63
N VAL A 19 -21.22 -32.54 -2.20
CA VAL A 19 -19.87 -32.35 -1.70
C VAL A 19 -19.63 -30.85 -1.82
N ALA A 20 -19.73 -30.15 -0.69
CA ALA A 20 -19.23 -28.79 -0.60
C ALA A 20 -17.76 -28.87 -0.98
N VAL A 21 -17.42 -28.36 -2.16
CA VAL A 21 -16.03 -28.10 -2.53
C VAL A 21 -15.52 -27.16 -1.46
N SER A 22 -14.71 -27.69 -0.54
CA SER A 22 -14.07 -26.89 0.48
C SER A 22 -13.30 -25.79 -0.23
N ALA A 23 -13.75 -24.53 -0.05
CA ALA A 23 -12.96 -23.37 -0.42
C ALA A 23 -11.55 -23.60 0.13
N GLY A 24 -10.55 -23.42 -0.73
CA GLY A 24 -9.29 -24.16 -0.63
C GLY A 24 -8.63 -24.07 0.75
N ALA A 25 -7.93 -25.13 1.13
CA ALA A 25 -7.07 -25.14 2.30
C ALA A 25 -6.27 -23.84 2.35
N GLU A 26 -6.42 -23.08 3.44
CA GLU A 26 -5.68 -21.84 3.62
C GLU A 26 -4.18 -22.18 3.60
N ALA A 27 -3.49 -21.75 2.55
CA ALA A 27 -2.07 -22.00 2.35
C ALA A 27 -1.30 -21.57 3.61
N ALA A 28 -0.33 -22.37 4.05
CA ALA A 28 0.30 -22.24 5.35
C ALA A 28 0.98 -20.87 5.49
N THR A 29 0.32 -19.94 6.19
CA THR A 29 0.79 -18.57 6.20
C THR A 29 1.99 -18.42 7.13
N THR A 30 3.18 -18.23 6.55
CA THR A 30 4.41 -18.04 7.33
C THR A 30 4.68 -16.55 7.53
N TRP A 31 4.95 -16.15 8.78
CA TRP A 31 5.45 -14.81 9.08
C TRP A 31 6.96 -14.76 8.85
N GLN A 32 7.37 -13.93 7.90
CA GLN A 32 8.77 -13.74 7.50
C GLN A 32 9.26 -12.36 7.93
N ALA A 33 10.54 -12.24 8.30
CA ALA A 33 11.19 -10.95 8.48
C ALA A 33 11.03 -10.09 7.20
N HIS A 34 10.64 -8.83 7.37
CA HIS A 34 10.46 -7.91 6.25
C HIS A 34 11.42 -6.73 6.31
N ASP A 35 11.49 -6.03 7.44
CA ASP A 35 12.44 -4.96 7.71
C ASP A 35 12.77 -4.91 9.20
N LYS A 36 13.96 -4.41 9.54
CA LYS A 36 14.36 -4.04 10.89
C LYS A 36 15.24 -2.80 10.79
N ASN A 37 14.76 -1.71 11.37
CA ASN A 37 15.55 -0.49 11.53
C ASN A 37 15.91 -0.30 13.00
N CYS A 38 17.14 0.15 13.29
CA CYS A 38 17.59 0.43 14.64
C CYS A 38 18.23 1.82 14.71
N LYS A 39 18.04 2.51 15.83
CA LYS A 39 18.66 3.80 16.15
C LYS A 39 19.40 3.66 17.47
N THR A 40 20.68 4.01 17.47
CA THR A 40 21.45 4.21 18.70
C THR A 40 20.92 5.46 19.40
N LEU A 41 20.57 5.31 20.67
CA LEU A 41 20.07 6.38 21.52
C LEU A 41 21.23 6.97 22.33
N LYS A 42 21.22 8.29 22.48
CA LYS A 42 22.25 9.05 23.19
C LYS A 42 21.62 10.12 24.07
N THR A 43 22.29 10.49 25.15
CA THR A 43 21.95 11.68 25.95
C THR A 43 22.28 12.96 25.18
N SER A 44 21.88 14.11 25.71
CA SER A 44 22.25 15.45 25.20
C SER A 44 23.76 15.67 25.11
N GLU A 45 24.54 15.00 25.96
CA GLU A 45 26.00 15.05 26.02
C GLU A 45 26.65 14.02 25.07
N GLY A 46 25.85 13.26 24.31
CA GLY A 46 26.32 12.28 23.33
C GLY A 46 26.68 10.90 23.90
N VAL A 47 26.44 10.65 25.20
CA VAL A 47 26.67 9.35 25.84
C VAL A 47 25.65 8.34 25.34
N GLU A 48 26.11 7.16 24.89
CA GLU A 48 25.22 6.09 24.42
C GLU A 48 24.47 5.43 25.57
N ILE A 49 23.13 5.40 25.46
CA ILE A 49 22.24 4.76 26.45
C ILE A 49 21.69 3.42 25.98
N GLY A 50 21.89 3.07 24.71
CA GLY A 50 21.46 1.82 24.09
C GLY A 50 20.87 2.02 22.70
N SER A 51 19.94 1.16 22.31
CA SER A 51 19.26 1.24 21.03
C SER A 51 17.77 0.91 21.13
N VAL A 52 17.00 1.45 20.19
CA VAL A 52 15.62 1.05 19.90
C VAL A 52 15.50 0.66 18.44
N CYS A 53 14.71 -0.36 18.14
CA CYS A 53 14.45 -0.83 16.80
C CYS A 53 12.95 -1.00 16.53
N ALA A 54 12.54 -0.63 15.32
CA ALA A 54 11.27 -1.02 14.73
C ALA A 54 11.48 -2.28 13.88
N GLU A 55 10.71 -3.32 14.15
CA GLU A 55 10.77 -4.61 13.44
C GLU A 55 9.43 -4.88 12.75
N VAL A 56 9.48 -5.27 11.47
CA VAL A 56 8.30 -5.57 10.65
C VAL A 56 8.42 -6.97 10.08
N GLN A 57 7.32 -7.72 10.16
CA GLN A 57 7.14 -8.99 9.48
C GLN A 57 6.00 -8.92 8.47
N LYS A 58 6.15 -9.67 7.37
CA LYS A 58 5.12 -9.90 6.36
C LYS A 58 4.59 -11.33 6.49
N ARG A 59 3.29 -11.51 6.32
CA ARG A 59 2.65 -12.84 6.22
C ARG A 59 2.62 -13.24 4.76
N VAL A 60 3.17 -14.40 4.43
CA VAL A 60 3.27 -14.89 3.05
C VAL A 60 2.62 -16.26 2.94
N THR A 61 1.87 -16.51 1.86
CA THR A 61 1.36 -17.85 1.50
C THR A 61 2.47 -18.71 0.89
N ASP A 62 2.24 -20.02 0.81
CA ASP A 62 3.14 -20.95 0.08
C ASP A 62 3.34 -20.53 -1.40
N THR A 63 2.36 -19.82 -1.99
CA THR A 63 2.42 -19.26 -3.35
C THR A 63 3.13 -17.90 -3.44
N GLY A 64 3.76 -17.42 -2.36
CA GLY A 64 4.52 -16.16 -2.34
C GLY A 64 3.68 -14.88 -2.21
N SER A 65 2.36 -14.98 -2.04
CA SER A 65 1.46 -13.82 -1.92
C SER A 65 1.50 -13.23 -0.51
N ILE A 66 1.60 -11.91 -0.40
CA ILE A 66 1.60 -11.21 0.89
C ILE A 66 0.15 -11.00 1.35
N THR A 67 -0.19 -11.44 2.56
CA THR A 67 -1.55 -11.41 3.12
C THR A 67 -1.67 -10.62 4.42
N GLY A 68 -0.63 -9.90 4.83
CA GLY A 68 -0.66 -9.02 6.00
C GLY A 68 0.72 -8.59 6.49
N TYR A 69 0.74 -7.60 7.37
CA TYR A 69 1.93 -7.09 8.03
C TYR A 69 1.71 -7.01 9.55
N ARG A 70 2.79 -7.14 10.33
CA ARG A 70 2.80 -6.95 11.78
C ARG A 70 4.10 -6.31 12.23
N GLY A 71 4.03 -5.50 13.28
CA GLY A 71 5.14 -4.71 13.80
C GLY A 71 5.40 -4.99 15.28
N ARG A 72 6.63 -4.76 15.74
CA ARG A 72 6.99 -4.68 17.18
C ARG A 72 8.18 -3.75 17.40
N ALA A 73 8.33 -3.24 18.62
CA ALA A 73 9.58 -2.62 19.05
C ALA A 73 10.51 -3.64 19.72
N SER A 74 11.80 -3.35 19.68
CA SER A 74 12.78 -3.88 20.63
C SER A 74 13.64 -2.75 21.18
N VAL A 75 13.97 -2.76 22.47
CA VAL A 75 15.00 -1.90 23.06
C VAL A 75 16.13 -2.73 23.65
N ALA A 76 17.35 -2.23 23.57
CA ALA A 76 18.54 -2.81 24.18
C ALA A 76 19.34 -1.69 24.87
N PRO A 77 19.10 -1.43 26.17
CA PRO A 77 19.86 -0.48 26.97
C PRO A 77 21.33 -0.92 27.12
N VAL A 78 22.23 0.04 27.25
CA VAL A 78 23.61 -0.20 27.75
C VAL A 78 23.56 -0.55 29.23
N ALA A 79 24.55 -1.31 29.72
CA ALA A 79 24.64 -1.66 31.14
C ALA A 79 24.67 -0.39 32.03
N GLY A 80 23.81 -0.36 33.06
CA GLY A 80 23.65 0.78 33.96
C GLY A 80 22.75 1.91 33.41
N GLN A 81 22.21 1.77 32.20
CA GLN A 81 21.27 2.71 31.59
C GLN A 81 19.84 2.15 31.55
N SER A 82 18.86 3.01 31.28
CA SER A 82 17.47 2.59 31.08
C SER A 82 16.83 3.31 29.91
N ILE A 83 15.99 2.59 29.14
CA ILE A 83 15.18 3.13 28.05
C ILE A 83 13.71 2.90 28.39
N THR A 84 12.87 3.92 28.26
CA THR A 84 11.42 3.83 28.45
C THR A 84 10.72 3.82 27.08
N PRO A 85 10.41 2.65 26.50
CA PRO A 85 9.52 2.60 25.34
C PRO A 85 8.09 2.85 25.81
N ASP A 86 7.45 3.88 25.26
CA ASP A 86 6.15 4.39 25.68
C ASP A 86 5.03 4.03 24.69
N HIS A 87 5.23 4.25 23.39
CA HIS A 87 4.21 4.02 22.37
C HIS A 87 4.75 3.77 20.94
N TYR A 88 3.86 3.42 20.03
CA TYR A 88 4.15 3.24 18.61
C TYR A 88 3.02 3.70 17.70
N VAL A 89 3.38 3.86 16.43
CA VAL A 89 2.55 4.39 15.34
C VAL A 89 2.75 3.47 14.13
N TRP A 90 2.05 2.34 14.12
CA TRP A 90 2.02 1.41 12.97
C TRP A 90 1.01 1.82 11.89
N ASN A 91 0.26 2.89 12.13
CA ASN A 91 -0.81 3.42 11.30
C ASN A 91 -1.11 4.87 11.75
N SER A 92 -2.25 5.45 11.39
CA SER A 92 -2.69 6.76 11.90
C SER A 92 -3.15 6.78 13.38
N GLN A 93 -2.94 5.71 14.13
CA GLN A 93 -3.31 5.58 15.55
C GLN A 93 -2.07 5.35 16.41
N ILE A 94 -1.90 6.21 17.41
CA ILE A 94 -0.93 5.99 18.48
C ILE A 94 -1.43 4.84 19.36
N THR A 95 -0.58 3.85 19.61
CA THR A 95 -0.85 2.78 20.56
C THR A 95 0.22 2.77 21.64
N GLU A 96 -0.18 3.00 22.89
CA GLU A 96 0.70 2.90 24.05
C GLU A 96 1.14 1.44 24.29
N TYR A 97 2.38 1.25 24.72
CA TYR A 97 2.88 -0.05 25.16
C TYR A 97 2.41 -0.43 26.57
N CYS A 98 1.93 0.55 27.35
CA CYS A 98 1.52 0.39 28.74
C CYS A 98 0.15 1.05 28.96
N SER A 99 -0.63 0.54 29.90
CA SER A 99 -1.98 1.07 30.17
C SER A 99 -1.91 2.43 30.87
N GLY A 100 -2.38 3.49 30.21
CA GLY A 100 -2.58 4.81 30.83
C GLY A 100 -1.32 5.68 30.86
N GLY A 101 -0.52 5.65 29.80
CA GLY A 101 0.63 6.53 29.59
C GLY A 101 1.86 6.29 30.47
N VAL A 102 1.80 5.41 31.48
CA VAL A 102 2.93 5.16 32.40
C VAL A 102 3.68 3.89 32.02
N CYS A 103 4.84 4.04 31.37
CA CYS A 103 5.72 2.92 31.05
C CYS A 103 6.90 2.78 32.03
N ALA A 104 7.10 1.55 32.51
CA ALA A 104 8.22 1.22 33.38
C ALA A 104 9.55 1.15 32.57
N PRO A 105 10.63 1.83 33.01
CA PRO A 105 11.92 1.80 32.31
C PRO A 105 12.45 0.38 32.13
N LYS A 106 13.10 0.11 31.00
CA LYS A 106 13.80 -1.15 30.71
C LYS A 106 15.29 -0.94 30.94
N THR A 107 15.90 -1.72 31.83
CA THR A 107 17.35 -1.76 32.12
C THR A 107 18.06 -2.94 31.44
N THR A 108 17.31 -3.79 30.74
CA THR A 108 17.77 -4.94 29.98
C THR A 108 17.04 -5.02 28.64
N ALA A 109 17.47 -5.90 27.75
CA ALA A 109 16.85 -6.07 26.44
C ALA A 109 15.36 -6.47 26.57
N TRP A 110 14.50 -5.76 25.85
CA TRP A 110 13.04 -5.96 25.87
C TRP A 110 12.47 -5.89 24.46
N THR A 111 11.37 -6.61 24.23
CA THR A 111 10.61 -6.57 22.97
C THR A 111 9.12 -6.48 23.24
N SER A 112 8.40 -5.67 22.47
CA SER A 112 6.94 -5.67 22.54
C SER A 112 6.36 -6.94 21.91
N SER A 113 5.10 -7.23 22.23
CA SER A 113 4.30 -8.16 21.43
C SER A 113 4.19 -7.68 19.99
N TRP A 114 3.93 -8.61 19.07
CA TRP A 114 3.58 -8.28 17.69
C TRP A 114 2.16 -7.71 17.63
N SER A 115 2.00 -6.55 17.00
CA SER A 115 0.70 -5.93 16.71
C SER A 115 0.42 -5.90 15.20
N PRO A 116 -0.85 -6.02 14.77
CA PRO A 116 -1.22 -5.82 13.37
C PRO A 116 -0.80 -4.44 12.88
N VAL A 117 -0.34 -4.39 11.64
CA VAL A 117 0.02 -3.14 10.96
C VAL A 117 -1.07 -2.86 9.93
N LEU A 118 -1.73 -1.70 10.04
CA LEU A 118 -2.62 -1.24 8.98
C LEU A 118 -1.79 -0.55 7.91
N THR A 119 -2.18 -0.74 6.66
CA THR A 119 -1.51 -0.20 5.50
C THR A 119 -2.01 1.23 5.18
N SER A 120 -1.86 2.15 6.15
CA SER A 120 -2.04 3.59 5.94
C SER A 120 -0.89 4.21 5.14
N GLU A 121 -1.03 5.44 4.66
CA GLU A 121 0.07 6.19 4.01
C GLU A 121 1.32 6.32 4.90
N SER A 122 1.11 6.55 6.20
CA SER A 122 2.18 6.69 7.20
C SER A 122 3.08 5.43 7.26
N PRO A 123 4.40 5.59 7.40
CA PRO A 123 5.31 4.47 7.62
C PRO A 123 5.17 3.93 9.04
N TYR A 124 5.65 2.71 9.27
CA TYR A 124 5.50 2.05 10.56
C TYR A 124 6.62 2.50 11.51
N VAL A 125 6.28 3.32 12.51
CA VAL A 125 7.23 4.02 13.39
C VAL A 125 7.05 3.59 14.85
N THR A 126 8.16 3.38 15.57
CA THR A 126 8.19 3.39 17.04
C THR A 126 8.63 4.76 17.53
N TRP A 127 7.94 5.32 18.52
CA TRP A 127 8.22 6.65 19.08
C TRP A 127 8.66 6.50 20.56
N GLY A 128 8.77 7.62 21.27
CA GLY A 128 9.33 7.75 22.63
C GLY A 128 10.36 8.86 22.78
N ASP A 129 10.89 9.01 24.00
CA ASP A 129 11.71 10.13 24.50
C ASP A 129 12.91 10.54 23.62
N TYR A 130 13.38 9.63 22.77
CA TYR A 130 14.58 9.79 21.94
C TYR A 130 14.28 9.85 20.43
N GLY A 131 13.01 10.02 20.07
CA GLY A 131 12.50 10.28 18.72
C GLY A 131 12.46 9.07 17.77
N ASP A 132 11.78 9.27 16.65
CA ASP A 132 11.26 8.23 15.76
C ASP A 132 12.26 7.22 15.23
N VAL A 133 11.80 5.97 15.12
CA VAL A 133 12.43 4.90 14.34
C VAL A 133 11.39 4.24 13.44
N GLY A 134 11.41 4.56 12.15
CA GLY A 134 10.56 3.93 11.14
C GLY A 134 11.16 2.66 10.53
N ALA A 135 10.33 1.71 10.13
CA ALA A 135 10.68 0.53 9.34
C ALA A 135 9.56 0.18 8.34
N SER A 136 9.95 -0.40 7.21
CA SER A 136 9.10 -0.80 6.07
C SER A 136 8.36 0.34 5.35
N TRP A 137 8.02 0.08 4.09
CA TRP A 137 7.13 0.92 3.30
C TRP A 137 5.68 0.66 3.72
N SER A 138 4.85 1.70 3.69
CA SER A 138 3.41 1.53 3.59
C SER A 138 2.99 0.93 2.24
N GLN A 139 1.75 0.45 2.15
CA GLN A 139 1.18 0.10 0.85
C GLN A 139 1.01 1.33 -0.03
N TRP A 140 0.87 1.12 -1.34
CA TRP A 140 0.41 2.17 -2.24
C TRP A 140 -1.06 2.54 -1.96
N PHE A 141 -1.28 3.63 -1.23
CA PHE A 141 -2.59 4.23 -1.04
C PHE A 141 -2.99 5.04 -2.28
N LYS A 142 -4.27 5.06 -2.67
CA LYS A 142 -4.75 5.73 -3.89
C LYS A 142 -5.34 7.10 -3.57
N GLN A 143 -4.57 8.17 -3.81
CA GLN A 143 -5.05 9.55 -3.61
C GLN A 143 -6.06 10.00 -4.65
N ALA A 144 -5.83 9.67 -5.92
CA ALA A 144 -6.72 10.08 -7.01
C ALA A 144 -6.84 9.00 -8.08
N GLY A 145 -7.93 9.01 -8.84
CA GLY A 145 -7.96 8.29 -10.11
C GLY A 145 -9.31 8.31 -10.79
N ARG A 146 -9.27 8.19 -12.11
CA ARG A 146 -10.42 8.25 -13.00
C ARG A 146 -10.24 7.26 -14.14
N CYS A 147 -11.34 6.70 -14.62
CA CYS A 147 -11.38 5.90 -15.83
C CYS A 147 -12.21 6.64 -16.91
N VAL A 148 -11.88 6.39 -18.18
CA VAL A 148 -12.63 6.83 -19.35
C VAL A 148 -12.80 5.63 -20.27
N THR A 149 -14.04 5.38 -20.71
CA THR A 149 -14.40 4.28 -21.58
C THR A 149 -14.58 4.78 -23.02
N TYR A 150 -14.01 4.05 -23.96
CA TYR A 150 -14.13 4.26 -25.40
C TYR A 150 -14.65 2.97 -26.06
N VAL A 151 -15.08 3.05 -27.32
CA VAL A 151 -15.35 1.88 -28.15
C VAL A 151 -14.13 0.94 -28.22
N ALA A 152 -12.92 1.50 -28.17
CA ALA A 152 -11.66 0.76 -28.19
C ALA A 152 -11.28 0.10 -26.85
N GLY A 153 -11.99 0.38 -25.75
CA GLY A 153 -11.67 -0.12 -24.41
C GLY A 153 -11.68 0.95 -23.31
N GLU A 154 -11.31 0.57 -22.10
CA GLU A 154 -11.21 1.43 -20.92
C GLU A 154 -9.77 1.87 -20.67
N VAL A 155 -9.57 3.14 -20.28
CA VAL A 155 -8.29 3.66 -19.79
C VAL A 155 -8.49 4.34 -18.44
N CYS A 156 -7.69 3.94 -17.45
CA CYS A 156 -7.67 4.58 -16.14
C CYS A 156 -6.31 5.24 -15.87
N VAL A 157 -6.33 6.43 -15.28
CA VAL A 157 -5.16 7.07 -14.69
C VAL A 157 -5.39 7.18 -13.19
N ASN A 158 -4.44 6.69 -12.41
CA ASN A 158 -4.47 6.70 -10.96
C ASN A 158 -3.21 7.37 -10.41
N ARG A 159 -3.35 8.10 -9.31
CA ARG A 159 -2.25 8.57 -8.46
C ARG A 159 -2.24 7.79 -7.16
N TYR A 160 -1.07 7.34 -6.75
CA TYR A 160 -0.84 6.67 -5.47
C TYR A 160 0.31 7.31 -4.70
N GLU A 161 0.35 7.07 -3.41
CA GLU A 161 1.46 7.40 -2.53
C GLU A 161 1.80 6.25 -1.60
N ARG A 162 3.03 6.29 -1.07
CA ARG A 162 3.49 5.52 0.08
C ARG A 162 4.63 6.28 0.77
N ALA A 163 4.95 5.88 1.99
CA ALA A 163 6.04 6.43 2.77
C ALA A 163 6.90 5.30 3.37
N TYR A 164 8.14 5.65 3.69
CA TYR A 164 9.14 4.85 4.37
C TYR A 164 9.96 5.77 5.27
N ARG A 165 9.77 5.66 6.59
CA ARG A 165 10.43 6.54 7.57
C ARG A 165 10.10 8.02 7.31
N THR A 166 11.05 8.82 6.85
CA THR A 166 10.86 10.23 6.45
C THR A 166 10.84 10.42 4.92
N TYR A 167 10.87 9.34 4.14
CA TYR A 167 10.90 9.38 2.68
C TYR A 167 9.50 9.08 2.15
N HIS A 168 9.03 9.90 1.20
CA HIS A 168 7.76 9.66 0.52
C HIS A 168 7.99 9.33 -0.95
N GLU A 169 7.12 8.48 -1.51
CA GLU A 169 7.07 8.17 -2.93
C GLU A 169 5.67 8.33 -3.48
N GLU A 170 5.58 8.93 -4.66
CA GLU A 170 4.36 9.03 -5.44
C GLU A 170 4.44 8.15 -6.70
N ARG A 171 3.29 7.67 -7.16
CA ARG A 171 3.18 6.83 -8.36
C ARG A 171 2.01 7.22 -9.22
N GLY A 172 2.32 7.59 -10.46
CA GLY A 172 1.35 7.73 -11.54
C GLY A 172 1.22 6.40 -12.24
N GLN A 173 0.01 5.85 -12.33
CA GLN A 173 -0.28 4.60 -13.02
C GLN A 173 -1.27 4.83 -14.16
N LEU A 174 -0.93 4.31 -15.33
CA LEU A 174 -1.81 4.13 -16.48
C LEU A 174 -2.23 2.66 -16.55
N ILE A 175 -3.53 2.40 -16.50
CA ILE A 175 -4.12 1.09 -16.79
C ILE A 175 -4.89 1.20 -18.11
N VAL A 176 -4.69 0.24 -19.00
CA VAL A 176 -5.37 0.14 -20.30
C VAL A 176 -6.01 -1.23 -20.40
N LYS A 177 -7.29 -1.29 -20.76
CA LYS A 177 -8.06 -2.51 -20.99
C LYS A 177 -8.73 -2.42 -22.37
N PRO A 178 -8.06 -2.84 -23.45
CA PRO A 178 -8.63 -2.80 -24.79
C PRO A 178 -9.88 -3.67 -24.89
N ALA A 179 -10.84 -3.26 -25.71
CA ALA A 179 -11.97 -4.11 -26.09
C ALA A 179 -11.51 -5.24 -27.02
N SER A 180 -12.29 -6.32 -27.13
CA SER A 180 -11.94 -7.46 -28.00
C SER A 180 -11.75 -7.02 -29.45
N GLY A 181 -10.65 -7.44 -30.07
CA GLY A 181 -10.27 -7.04 -31.44
C GLY A 181 -9.82 -5.58 -31.60
N GLN A 182 -9.74 -4.80 -30.51
CA GLN A 182 -9.29 -3.41 -30.51
C GLN A 182 -7.88 -3.27 -29.94
N TRP A 183 -7.31 -2.08 -30.11
CA TRP A 183 -6.04 -1.71 -29.48
C TRP A 183 -6.10 -0.30 -28.92
N ILE A 184 -5.25 -0.03 -27.93
CA ILE A 184 -4.97 1.32 -27.43
C ILE A 184 -3.44 1.44 -27.36
N GLU A 185 -2.89 2.61 -27.62
CA GLU A 185 -1.44 2.82 -27.73
C GLU A 185 -0.98 3.81 -26.65
N PRO A 186 -0.46 3.32 -25.50
CA PRO A 186 0.11 4.16 -24.45
C PRO A 186 1.23 5.05 -25.00
N ARG A 187 1.20 6.35 -24.70
CA ARG A 187 2.22 7.32 -25.14
C ARG A 187 3.18 7.68 -24.01
N TRP A 188 2.65 8.04 -22.84
CA TRP A 188 3.43 8.34 -21.63
C TRP A 188 2.57 8.26 -20.38
N VAL A 189 3.22 8.10 -19.23
CA VAL A 189 2.63 8.25 -17.88
C VAL A 189 3.52 9.17 -17.04
N ARG A 190 2.90 10.06 -16.27
CA ARG A 190 3.53 11.11 -15.48
C ARG A 190 2.95 11.14 -14.07
N VAL A 191 3.79 11.46 -13.09
CA VAL A 191 3.38 11.80 -11.73
C VAL A 191 4.11 13.07 -11.30
N GLY A 192 3.49 13.91 -10.49
CA GLY A 192 4.07 15.17 -10.08
C GLY A 192 3.30 15.93 -9.02
N HIS A 193 3.88 17.07 -8.63
CA HIS A 193 3.33 18.01 -7.68
C HIS A 193 3.25 19.42 -8.28
N VAL A 194 2.46 20.27 -7.64
CA VAL A 194 2.55 21.73 -7.70
C VAL A 194 2.92 22.23 -6.30
N ILE A 195 3.91 23.11 -6.20
CA ILE A 195 4.35 23.74 -4.94
C ILE A 195 4.59 25.23 -5.23
N ASN A 196 3.92 26.12 -4.50
CA ASN A 196 3.90 27.56 -4.74
C ASN A 196 3.59 27.94 -6.20
N GLY A 197 2.74 27.13 -6.88
CA GLY A 197 2.42 27.28 -8.30
C GLY A 197 3.43 26.69 -9.29
N GLU A 198 4.61 26.26 -8.86
CA GLU A 198 5.61 25.60 -9.72
C GLU A 198 5.38 24.09 -9.78
N SER A 199 5.43 23.50 -10.99
CA SER A 199 5.19 22.07 -11.16
C SER A 199 6.47 21.25 -11.34
N THR A 200 6.67 20.26 -10.47
CA THR A 200 7.72 19.23 -10.61
C THR A 200 7.10 17.90 -10.99
N SER A 201 7.70 17.14 -11.90
CA SER A 201 7.16 15.83 -12.30
C SER A 201 8.20 14.88 -12.88
N GLN A 202 7.94 13.58 -12.76
CA GLN A 202 8.67 12.54 -13.49
C GLN A 202 7.75 11.89 -14.52
N THR A 203 8.25 11.69 -15.74
CA THR A 203 7.52 11.10 -16.86
C THR A 203 8.24 9.85 -17.35
N THR A 204 7.51 8.76 -17.55
CA THR A 204 7.96 7.62 -18.34
C THR A 204 7.33 7.69 -19.72
N ASN A 205 8.16 7.92 -20.74
CA ASN A 205 7.74 7.79 -22.13
C ASN A 205 7.58 6.30 -22.48
N LEU A 206 6.46 5.94 -23.07
CA LEU A 206 6.11 4.55 -23.46
C LEU A 206 6.20 4.34 -24.99
N CYS A 207 6.73 5.34 -25.68
CA CYS A 207 6.81 5.45 -27.14
C CYS A 207 8.23 5.70 -27.67
N ASP A 208 9.22 5.58 -26.80
CA ASP A 208 10.63 5.84 -27.08
C ASP A 208 11.41 4.53 -26.88
N PRO A 209 12.06 3.98 -27.92
CA PRO A 209 12.21 4.49 -29.28
C PRO A 209 10.99 4.24 -30.20
N SER A 210 9.99 3.47 -29.76
CA SER A 210 8.79 3.19 -30.58
C SER A 210 7.52 3.00 -29.76
N CYS A 211 6.38 3.33 -30.37
CA CYS A 211 5.05 3.15 -29.77
C CYS A 211 4.56 1.71 -29.93
N THR A 212 4.22 1.06 -28.82
CA THR A 212 3.60 -0.27 -28.84
C THR A 212 2.09 -0.18 -28.64
N ARG A 213 1.32 -0.60 -29.65
CA ARG A 213 -0.13 -0.82 -29.53
C ARG A 213 -0.36 -2.04 -28.66
N THR A 214 -1.23 -1.92 -27.65
CA THR A 214 -1.66 -3.05 -26.83
C THR A 214 -3.10 -3.43 -27.14
N SER A 215 -3.31 -4.73 -27.38
CA SER A 215 -4.63 -5.38 -27.52
C SER A 215 -4.97 -6.26 -26.31
N THR A 216 -4.16 -6.18 -25.25
CA THR A 216 -4.33 -6.91 -23.98
C THR A 216 -4.31 -5.94 -22.80
N ASN A 217 -4.74 -6.41 -21.63
CA ASN A 217 -4.71 -5.58 -20.43
C ASN A 217 -3.28 -5.19 -20.06
N LEU A 218 -3.06 -3.90 -19.84
CA LEU A 218 -1.75 -3.31 -19.55
C LEU A 218 -1.81 -2.46 -18.29
N SER A 219 -0.76 -2.53 -17.48
CA SER A 219 -0.45 -1.54 -16.44
C SER A 219 0.95 -1.00 -16.67
N ARG A 220 1.12 0.32 -16.61
CA ARG A 220 2.40 1.01 -16.63
C ARG A 220 2.40 2.08 -15.56
N SER A 221 3.54 2.25 -14.89
CA SER A 221 3.67 3.21 -13.79
C SER A 221 4.97 3.97 -13.91
N VAL A 222 4.96 5.21 -13.42
CA VAL A 222 6.15 5.99 -13.07
C VAL A 222 6.12 6.22 -11.57
N VAL A 223 7.28 6.11 -10.92
CA VAL A 223 7.47 6.35 -9.48
C VAL A 223 8.54 7.42 -9.31
N ARG A 224 8.35 8.33 -8.36
CA ARG A 224 9.40 9.24 -7.89
C ARG A 224 9.30 9.44 -6.38
N SER A 225 10.42 9.78 -5.76
CA SER A 225 10.44 10.31 -4.41
C SER A 225 9.98 11.78 -4.40
N PHE A 226 9.44 12.22 -3.27
CA PHE A 226 9.05 13.61 -3.04
C PHE A 226 9.21 14.00 -1.56
N ASP A 227 9.30 15.30 -1.31
CA ASP A 227 9.26 15.89 0.02
C ASP A 227 7.83 16.41 0.30
N SER A 228 7.34 16.20 1.52
CA SER A 228 5.99 16.60 1.94
C SER A 228 5.76 18.12 1.87
N GLY A 229 4.51 18.53 1.62
CA GLY A 229 4.10 19.95 1.64
C GLY A 229 3.89 20.56 0.26
N TYR A 230 3.12 19.87 -0.59
CA TYR A 230 2.68 20.36 -1.89
C TYR A 230 1.27 20.97 -1.83
N ASP A 231 0.89 21.77 -2.84
CA ASP A 231 -0.45 22.36 -2.98
C ASP A 231 -1.41 21.49 -3.83
N GLU A 232 -0.84 20.66 -4.71
CA GLU A 232 -1.58 19.68 -5.51
C GLU A 232 -0.67 18.50 -5.88
N GLY A 233 -1.11 17.27 -5.60
CA GLY A 233 -0.53 16.04 -6.13
C GLY A 233 -1.30 15.50 -7.35
N PHE A 234 -0.62 15.30 -8.48
CA PHE A 234 -1.23 14.83 -9.73
C PHE A 234 -0.58 13.60 -10.37
N ALA A 235 -1.40 12.83 -11.08
CA ALA A 235 -0.95 11.88 -12.08
C ALA A 235 -1.57 12.23 -13.43
N SER A 236 -0.85 12.00 -14.53
CA SER A 236 -1.39 12.17 -15.87
C SER A 236 -0.87 11.12 -16.83
N ALA A 237 -1.59 10.87 -17.91
CA ALA A 237 -1.13 9.98 -18.98
C ALA A 237 -1.66 10.43 -20.34
N SER A 238 -1.07 9.90 -21.40
CA SER A 238 -1.52 10.04 -22.78
C SER A 238 -1.55 8.70 -23.51
N TRP A 239 -2.49 8.55 -24.43
CA TRP A 239 -2.67 7.36 -25.27
C TRP A 239 -3.29 7.74 -26.62
N ALA A 240 -3.01 6.96 -27.66
CA ALA A 240 -3.72 7.05 -28.94
C ALA A 240 -4.77 5.95 -29.07
N LEU A 241 -5.90 6.29 -29.70
CA LEU A 241 -7.00 5.38 -30.03
C LEU A 241 -6.86 4.86 -31.47
N PRO A 242 -7.59 3.80 -31.87
CA PRO A 242 -7.60 3.27 -33.24
C PRO A 242 -7.95 4.28 -34.33
N SER A 243 -8.71 5.33 -33.99
CA SER A 243 -9.02 6.47 -34.87
C SER A 243 -7.85 7.42 -35.13
N GLY A 244 -6.67 7.17 -34.56
CA GLY A 244 -5.52 8.08 -34.56
C GLY A 244 -5.63 9.23 -33.56
N ALA A 245 -6.79 9.45 -32.94
CA ALA A 245 -6.98 10.50 -31.95
C ALA A 245 -6.14 10.24 -30.69
N VAL A 246 -5.25 11.17 -30.36
CA VAL A 246 -4.52 11.20 -29.10
C VAL A 246 -5.42 11.80 -28.00
N LYS A 247 -5.42 11.17 -26.83
CA LYS A 247 -6.15 11.58 -25.64
C LYS A 247 -5.20 11.65 -24.46
N SER A 248 -5.50 12.51 -23.50
CA SER A 248 -4.81 12.59 -22.23
C SER A 248 -5.79 12.83 -21.09
N MET A 249 -5.35 12.53 -19.87
CA MET A 249 -6.10 12.78 -18.64
C MET A 249 -5.12 13.16 -17.53
N ARG A 250 -5.49 14.17 -16.73
CA ARG A 250 -4.91 14.48 -15.42
C ARG A 250 -5.92 14.07 -14.36
N VAL A 251 -5.42 13.49 -13.27
CA VAL A 251 -6.14 13.30 -12.00
C VAL A 251 -5.31 13.98 -10.93
N ALA A 252 -5.97 14.71 -10.04
CA ALA A 252 -5.36 15.55 -9.03
C ALA A 252 -6.05 15.32 -7.68
N TYR A 253 -5.31 15.59 -6.62
CA TYR A 253 -5.74 15.64 -5.23
C TYR A 253 -5.03 16.86 -4.60
N PRO A 254 -5.68 17.65 -3.72
CA PRO A 254 -5.05 18.77 -3.02
C PRO A 254 -3.87 18.29 -2.16
#